data_AF-A0A7V7QHX0-F1
#
_entry.id   AF-A0A7V7QHX0-F1
#
_cell.length_a   1.000
_cell.length_b   1.000
_cell.length_c   1.000
_cell.angle_alpha   90.00
_cell.angle_beta   90.00
_cell.angle_gamma   90.00
#
_symmetry.space_group_name_H-M   'P 1'
#
loop_
_entity.id
_entity.type
_entity.pdbx_description
1 polymer ?
#
loop_
_entity_poly.entity_id
_entity_poly.type
_entity_poly.pdbx_seq_one_letter_code
_entity_poly.pdbx_strand_id
1 'polypeptide(L)'
;MTEAFVGLGKLILLLIGSGILLAFAVGLLIILLISIIYFTGYLYDSIVGNLGMKFGTLVLRKIPRAKNIKIVSKVFSMLQPKEIYLRYETPLCTYCFSYSAISILCGLVPYKYGISIQYVISSFIYLACYFIGMGRKCGSDSEYYKKILKNNLDFLKLSFLPMTFLITIFGFAFTVTGFKIQDLHIDTNYIQNTISGMVEFNDNTDVVIMVIKLILISIILLALLYIISLPIQLISYFVILVIQYFREHGNSYFILLKKYASIVKYLLKQT
;
A
#
# COMPACT_ATOMS: atom_id res chain seq x y z
N MET A 1 8.19 42.76 -35.82
CA MET A 1 8.19 41.34 -36.24
C MET A 1 8.86 40.45 -35.18
N THR A 2 10.00 40.88 -34.62
CA THR A 2 10.73 40.23 -33.52
C THR A 2 9.93 40.11 -32.22
N GLU A 3 9.19 41.13 -31.79
CA GLU A 3 8.39 41.06 -30.55
C GLU A 3 7.22 40.08 -30.63
N ALA A 4 6.56 39.98 -31.78
CA ALA A 4 5.48 39.02 -32.02
C ALA A 4 6.02 37.57 -32.01
N PHE A 5 7.22 37.34 -32.56
CA PHE A 5 7.86 36.02 -32.55
C PHE A 5 8.32 35.60 -31.14
N VAL A 6 8.84 36.55 -30.36
CA VAL A 6 9.20 36.35 -28.95
C VAL A 6 7.96 36.09 -28.08
N GLY A 7 6.87 36.83 -28.32
CA GLY A 7 5.58 36.63 -27.66
C GLY A 7 4.96 35.25 -27.96
N LEU A 8 5.00 34.82 -29.23
CA LEU A 8 4.52 33.50 -29.64
C LEU A 8 5.36 32.37 -29.03
N GLY A 9 6.68 32.53 -28.98
CA GLY A 9 7.59 31.56 -28.35
C GLY A 9 7.32 31.38 -26.86
N LYS A 10 7.10 32.48 -26.12
CA LYS A 10 6.70 32.42 -24.70
C LYS A 10 5.35 31.74 -24.48
N LEU A 11 4.37 32.03 -25.34
CA LEU A 11 3.04 31.41 -25.28
C LEU A 11 3.12 29.88 -25.49
N ILE A 12 3.89 29.42 -26.48
CA ILE A 12 4.08 28.00 -26.74
C ILE A 12 4.75 27.30 -25.54
N LEU A 13 5.77 27.93 -24.95
CA LEU A 13 6.46 27.37 -23.78
C LEU A 13 5.53 27.27 -22.57
N LEU A 14 4.70 28.29 -22.31
CA LEU A 14 3.67 28.26 -21.27
C LEU A 14 2.65 27.15 -21.49
N LEU A 15 2.17 26.97 -22.72
CA LEU A 15 1.23 25.90 -23.06
C LEU A 15 1.85 24.51 -22.81
N ILE A 16 3.10 24.30 -23.24
CA ILE A 16 3.83 23.04 -22.98
C ILE A 16 4.00 22.81 -21.48
N GLY A 17 4.46 23.83 -20.73
CA GLY A 17 4.64 23.75 -19.28
C GLY A 17 3.34 23.42 -18.54
N SER A 18 2.24 24.09 -18.91
CA SER A 18 0.91 23.82 -18.36
C SER A 18 0.40 22.41 -18.69
N GLY A 19 0.67 21.91 -19.90
CA GLY A 19 0.31 20.55 -20.32
C GLY A 19 1.05 19.48 -19.52
N ILE A 20 2.35 19.68 -19.26
CA ILE A 20 3.15 18.80 -18.39
C ILE A 20 2.59 18.81 -16.97
N LEU A 21 2.25 19.98 -16.44
CA LEU A 21 1.69 20.14 -15.09
C LEU A 21 0.35 19.42 -14.95
N LEU A 22 -0.54 19.57 -15.93
CA LEU A 22 -1.82 18.88 -15.97
C LEU A 22 -1.63 17.37 -16.02
N ALA A 23 -0.77 16.87 -16.92
CA ALA A 23 -0.49 15.44 -17.04
C ALA A 23 0.06 14.85 -15.73
N PHE A 24 0.95 15.59 -15.06
CA PHE A 24 1.51 15.21 -13.78
C PHE A 24 0.44 15.15 -12.68
N ALA A 25 -0.40 16.19 -12.56
CA ALA A 25 -1.49 16.23 -11.59
C ALA A 25 -2.50 15.09 -11.81
N VAL A 26 -2.85 14.80 -13.06
CA VAL A 26 -3.70 13.67 -13.43
C VAL A 26 -3.05 12.34 -13.04
N GLY A 27 -1.75 12.17 -13.31
CA GLY A 27 -1.00 10.98 -12.91
C GLY A 27 -1.03 10.73 -11.41
N LEU A 28 -0.74 11.76 -10.60
CA LEU A 28 -0.86 11.68 -9.14
C LEU A 28 -2.29 11.33 -8.70
N LEU A 29 -3.29 11.95 -9.30
CA LEU A 29 -4.70 11.70 -8.97
C LEU A 29 -5.10 10.25 -9.29
N ILE A 30 -4.64 9.68 -10.41
CA ILE A 30 -4.84 8.26 -10.74
C ILE A 30 -4.21 7.35 -9.67
N ILE A 31 -2.97 7.66 -9.24
CA ILE A 31 -2.27 6.91 -8.20
C ILE A 31 -3.00 7.01 -6.84
N LEU A 32 -3.60 8.15 -6.53
CA LEU A 32 -4.38 8.31 -5.30
C LEU A 32 -5.74 7.60 -5.40
N LEU A 33 -6.35 7.50 -6.58
CA LEU A 33 -7.61 6.78 -6.77
C LEU A 33 -7.40 5.26 -6.76
N ILE A 34 -6.30 4.76 -7.31
CA ILE A 34 -6.09 3.31 -7.42
C ILE A 34 -5.96 2.65 -6.04
N SER A 35 -5.35 3.32 -5.06
CA SER A 35 -5.28 2.83 -3.68
C SER A 35 -6.66 2.68 -3.04
N ILE A 36 -7.59 3.60 -3.31
CA ILE A 36 -8.97 3.58 -2.82
C ILE A 36 -9.76 2.44 -3.47
N ILE A 37 -9.59 2.27 -4.79
CA ILE A 37 -10.19 1.16 -5.54
C ILE A 37 -9.67 -0.18 -5.00
N TYR A 38 -8.36 -0.28 -4.76
CA TYR A 38 -7.75 -1.47 -4.19
C TYR A 38 -8.25 -1.75 -2.79
N PHE A 39 -8.36 -0.74 -1.94
CA PHE A 39 -8.90 -0.88 -0.60
C PHE A 39 -10.34 -1.40 -0.60
N THR A 40 -11.19 -0.87 -1.49
CA THR A 40 -12.55 -1.39 -1.68
C THR A 40 -12.54 -2.86 -2.09
N GLY A 41 -11.58 -3.25 -2.94
CA GLY A 41 -11.33 -4.65 -3.29
C GLY A 41 -10.89 -5.50 -2.09
N TYR A 42 -10.01 -4.99 -1.23
CA TYR A 42 -9.57 -5.68 -0.01
C TYR A 42 -10.72 -5.89 0.96
N LEU A 43 -11.56 -4.87 1.18
CA LEU A 43 -12.78 -4.98 1.98
C LEU A 43 -13.69 -6.08 1.43
N TYR A 44 -13.99 -6.02 0.13
CA TYR A 44 -14.83 -7.02 -0.52
C TYR A 44 -14.27 -8.44 -0.37
N ASP A 45 -12.98 -8.64 -0.61
CA ASP A 45 -12.34 -9.95 -0.48
C ASP A 45 -12.28 -10.44 0.98
N SER A 46 -12.09 -9.53 1.94
CA SER A 46 -12.04 -9.88 3.35
C SER A 46 -13.39 -10.41 3.86
N ILE A 47 -14.50 -9.81 3.40
CA ILE A 47 -15.86 -10.22 3.75
C ILE A 47 -16.26 -11.45 2.92
N VAL A 48 -16.27 -11.30 1.59
CA VAL A 48 -16.84 -12.29 0.65
C VAL A 48 -15.82 -13.35 0.26
N GLY A 49 -14.59 -12.96 -0.08
CA GLY A 49 -13.52 -13.87 -0.48
C GLY A 49 -13.95 -14.85 -1.59
N ASN A 50 -13.90 -16.15 -1.29
CA ASN A 50 -14.37 -17.23 -2.16
C ASN A 50 -15.70 -17.87 -1.70
N LEU A 51 -16.45 -17.22 -0.79
CA LEU A 51 -17.76 -17.72 -0.33
C LEU A 51 -18.74 -17.89 -1.49
N GLY A 52 -18.81 -16.92 -2.41
CA GLY A 52 -19.68 -17.00 -3.59
C GLY A 52 -19.38 -18.21 -4.48
N MET A 53 -18.09 -18.57 -4.64
CA MET A 53 -17.68 -19.77 -5.36
C MET A 53 -18.06 -21.05 -4.64
N LYS A 54 -17.85 -21.12 -3.32
CA LYS A 54 -18.24 -22.29 -2.51
C LYS A 54 -19.75 -22.49 -2.52
N PHE A 55 -20.51 -21.41 -2.39
CA PHE A 55 -21.97 -21.47 -2.44
C PHE A 55 -22.47 -21.80 -3.85
N GLY A 56 -21.91 -21.16 -4.87
CA GLY A 56 -22.23 -21.44 -6.27
C GLY A 56 -21.99 -22.90 -6.64
N THR A 57 -20.83 -23.46 -6.27
CA THR A 57 -20.51 -24.88 -6.51
C THR A 57 -21.43 -25.83 -5.73
N LEU A 58 -21.83 -25.49 -4.50
CA LEU A 58 -22.82 -26.26 -3.74
C LEU A 58 -24.20 -26.24 -4.38
N VAL A 59 -24.67 -25.08 -4.84
CA VAL A 59 -25.96 -24.93 -5.52
C VAL A 59 -25.95 -25.65 -6.87
N LEU A 60 -24.89 -25.50 -7.65
CA LEU A 60 -24.69 -26.20 -8.93
C LEU A 60 -24.63 -27.72 -8.77
N ARG A 61 -24.05 -28.21 -7.65
CA ARG A 61 -24.02 -29.64 -7.32
C ARG A 61 -25.41 -30.17 -6.94
N LYS A 62 -26.22 -29.38 -6.23
CA LYS A 62 -27.59 -29.78 -5.82
C LYS A 62 -28.63 -29.61 -6.94
N ILE A 63 -28.48 -28.59 -7.78
CA ILE A 63 -29.42 -28.25 -8.86
C ILE A 63 -28.63 -28.08 -10.16
N PRO A 64 -28.28 -29.17 -10.85
CA PRO A 64 -27.48 -29.10 -12.07
C PRO A 64 -28.17 -28.31 -13.20
N ARG A 65 -29.50 -28.26 -13.21
CA ARG A 65 -30.31 -27.45 -14.15
C ARG A 65 -30.03 -25.94 -14.06
N ALA A 66 -29.56 -25.45 -12.91
CA ALA A 66 -29.23 -24.04 -12.73
C ALA A 66 -28.04 -23.59 -13.60
N LYS A 67 -27.16 -24.52 -14.01
CA LYS A 67 -26.02 -24.24 -14.91
C LYS A 67 -26.46 -23.74 -16.29
N ASN A 68 -27.64 -24.16 -16.75
CA ASN A 68 -28.17 -23.83 -18.06
C ASN A 68 -28.85 -22.46 -18.11
N ILE A 69 -29.07 -21.80 -16.97
CA ILE A 69 -29.60 -20.45 -16.90
C ILE A 69 -28.48 -19.47 -17.25
N LYS A 70 -28.62 -18.72 -18.35
CA LYS A 70 -27.62 -17.74 -18.83
C LYS A 70 -27.13 -16.80 -17.72
N ILE A 71 -28.03 -16.31 -16.88
CA ILE A 71 -27.70 -15.39 -15.77
C ILE A 71 -26.80 -16.08 -14.74
N VAL A 72 -27.15 -17.31 -14.33
CA VAL A 72 -26.38 -18.10 -13.35
C VAL A 72 -25.00 -18.46 -13.91
N SER A 73 -24.93 -18.88 -15.17
CA SER A 73 -23.67 -19.15 -15.87
C SER A 73 -22.76 -17.90 -15.91
N LYS A 74 -23.33 -16.73 -16.23
CA LYS A 74 -22.60 -15.45 -16.28
C LYS A 74 -22.11 -15.00 -14.89
N VAL A 75 -22.95 -15.12 -13.87
CA VAL A 75 -22.56 -14.80 -12.48
C VAL A 75 -21.50 -15.77 -11.99
N PHE A 76 -21.62 -17.06 -12.32
CA PHE A 76 -20.64 -18.07 -11.92
C PHE A 76 -19.29 -17.86 -12.59
N SER A 77 -19.24 -17.48 -13.87
CA SER A 77 -17.98 -17.16 -14.55
C SER A 77 -17.32 -15.89 -13.99
N MET A 78 -18.10 -14.90 -13.55
CA MET A 78 -17.57 -13.72 -12.85
C MET A 78 -16.98 -14.03 -11.48
N LEU A 79 -17.47 -15.07 -10.81
CA LEU A 79 -17.01 -15.50 -9.49
C LEU A 79 -15.75 -16.37 -9.53
N GLN A 80 -15.44 -16.97 -10.68
CA GLN A 80 -14.30 -17.86 -10.83
C GLN A 80 -12.99 -17.16 -10.43
N PRO A 81 -12.07 -17.89 -9.77
CA PRO A 81 -10.79 -17.33 -9.42
C PRO A 81 -10.08 -16.87 -10.69
N LYS A 82 -9.69 -15.60 -10.71
CA LYS A 82 -8.87 -15.04 -11.78
C LYS A 82 -7.44 -15.56 -11.64
N GLU A 83 -6.75 -15.72 -12.76
CA GLU A 83 -5.34 -16.08 -12.79
C GLU A 83 -4.45 -15.03 -12.09
N ILE A 84 -4.85 -13.76 -12.17
CA ILE A 84 -4.10 -12.61 -11.63
C ILE A 84 -5.02 -11.66 -10.88
N TYR A 85 -4.64 -11.32 -9.65
CA TYR A 85 -5.26 -10.25 -8.86
C TYR A 85 -4.29 -9.08 -8.74
N LEU A 86 -4.41 -8.12 -9.66
CA LEU A 86 -3.51 -6.96 -9.77
C LEU A 86 -3.28 -6.26 -8.42
N ARG A 87 -4.34 -6.04 -7.63
CA ARG A 87 -4.30 -5.40 -6.30
C ARG A 87 -3.40 -6.08 -5.26
N TYR A 88 -3.07 -7.37 -5.44
CA TYR A 88 -2.15 -8.12 -4.57
C TYR A 88 -0.76 -8.30 -5.18
N GLU A 89 -0.62 -8.07 -6.49
CA GLU A 89 0.64 -8.16 -7.23
C GLU A 89 1.37 -6.82 -7.37
N THR A 90 0.71 -5.70 -7.07
CA THR A 90 1.27 -4.34 -7.13
C THR A 90 1.54 -3.77 -5.73
N PRO A 91 2.60 -4.21 -5.02
CA PRO A 91 2.89 -3.82 -3.64
C PRO A 91 3.18 -2.32 -3.46
N LEU A 92 3.64 -1.63 -4.53
CA LEU A 92 3.84 -0.18 -4.52
C LEU A 92 2.56 0.59 -4.15
N CYS A 93 1.42 0.22 -4.75
CA CYS A 93 0.13 0.85 -4.44
C CYS A 93 -0.37 0.46 -3.05
N THR A 94 -0.16 -0.79 -2.67
CA THR A 94 -0.58 -1.33 -1.37
C THR A 94 0.11 -0.64 -0.21
N TYR A 95 1.41 -0.34 -0.33
CA TYR A 95 2.21 0.15 0.78
C TYR A 95 2.50 1.65 0.65
N CYS A 96 3.20 2.08 -0.41
CA CYS A 96 3.66 3.47 -0.55
C CYS A 96 2.51 4.47 -0.76
N PHE A 97 1.44 4.06 -1.45
CA PHE A 97 0.29 4.91 -1.73
C PHE A 97 -0.95 4.61 -0.87
N SER A 98 -0.77 3.80 0.19
CA SER A 98 -1.86 3.44 1.13
C SER A 98 -2.45 4.64 1.88
N TYR A 99 -1.69 5.73 2.00
CA TYR A 99 -2.07 6.89 2.81
C TYR A 99 -3.42 7.49 2.43
N SER A 100 -3.76 7.52 1.14
CA SER A 100 -5.05 8.05 0.66
C SER A 100 -6.23 7.19 1.12
N ALA A 101 -6.13 5.86 1.01
CA ALA A 101 -7.15 4.95 1.51
C ALA A 101 -7.27 5.01 3.06
N ILE A 102 -6.13 5.09 3.75
CA ILE A 102 -6.09 5.20 5.21
C ILE A 102 -6.66 6.54 5.69
N SER A 103 -6.43 7.62 4.97
CA SER A 103 -6.99 8.95 5.28
C SER A 103 -8.51 8.95 5.17
N ILE A 104 -9.07 8.30 4.14
CA ILE A 104 -10.53 8.12 4.02
C ILE A 104 -11.07 7.28 5.17
N LEU A 105 -10.40 6.18 5.53
CA LEU A 105 -10.77 5.39 6.69
C LEU A 105 -10.73 6.19 7.99
N CYS A 106 -9.72 7.03 8.16
CA CYS A 106 -9.57 7.90 9.32
C CYS A 106 -10.78 8.83 9.47
N GLY A 107 -11.28 9.38 8.35
CA GLY A 107 -12.51 10.18 8.32
C GLY A 107 -13.79 9.42 8.68
N LEU A 108 -13.80 8.08 8.56
CA LEU A 108 -14.93 7.23 8.94
C LEU A 108 -14.91 6.80 10.41
N VAL A 109 -13.75 6.84 11.07
CA VAL A 109 -13.61 6.47 12.49
C VAL A 109 -14.06 7.62 13.39
N PRO A 110 -14.94 7.41 14.39
CA PRO A 110 -15.43 8.48 15.26
C PRO A 110 -14.30 9.26 15.96
N TYR A 111 -14.42 10.60 15.98
CA TYR A 111 -13.45 11.52 16.60
C TYR A 111 -13.57 11.54 18.12
N LYS A 112 -13.23 10.42 18.76
CA LYS A 112 -13.28 10.28 20.23
C LYS A 112 -11.90 10.23 20.89
N TYR A 113 -10.86 9.89 20.14
CA TYR A 113 -9.52 9.58 20.67
C TYR A 113 -8.38 10.42 20.06
N GLY A 114 -8.70 11.45 19.26
CA GLY A 114 -7.72 12.28 18.56
C GLY A 114 -7.17 11.66 17.27
N ILE A 115 -6.63 12.52 16.38
CA ILE A 115 -6.22 12.17 15.01
C ILE A 115 -5.20 11.03 14.98
N SER A 116 -4.21 11.05 15.89
CA SER A 116 -3.14 10.05 15.93
C SER A 116 -3.68 8.64 16.19
N ILE A 117 -4.63 8.48 17.13
CA ILE A 117 -5.20 7.18 17.46
C ILE A 117 -6.11 6.68 16.33
N GLN A 118 -6.89 7.58 15.71
CA GLN A 118 -7.73 7.22 14.56
C GLN A 118 -6.89 6.72 13.38
N TYR A 119 -5.74 7.34 13.13
CA TYR A 119 -4.82 6.92 12.08
C TYR A 119 -4.27 5.52 12.33
N VAL A 120 -3.89 5.20 13.58
CA VAL A 120 -3.43 3.87 13.97
C VAL A 120 -4.53 2.82 13.76
N ILE A 121 -5.75 3.10 14.21
CA ILE A 121 -6.91 2.20 14.02
C ILE A 121 -7.18 1.98 12.53
N SER A 122 -7.18 3.05 11.74
CA SER A 122 -7.43 2.99 10.29
C SER A 122 -6.36 2.20 9.55
N SER A 123 -5.10 2.38 9.94
CA SER A 123 -3.97 1.61 9.40
C SER A 123 -4.09 0.13 9.72
N PHE A 124 -4.51 -0.21 10.95
CA PHE A 124 -4.76 -1.59 11.34
C PHE A 124 -5.91 -2.22 10.55
N ILE A 125 -7.04 -1.51 10.39
CA ILE A 125 -8.18 -1.97 9.59
C ILE A 125 -7.75 -2.19 8.13
N TYR A 126 -7.02 -1.24 7.55
CA TYR A 126 -6.52 -1.34 6.18
C TYR A 126 -5.67 -2.61 6.00
N LEU A 127 -4.68 -2.84 6.86
CA LEU A 127 -3.81 -4.01 6.82
C LEU A 127 -4.56 -5.32 7.08
N ALA A 128 -5.50 -5.32 8.03
CA ALA A 128 -6.33 -6.49 8.30
C ALA A 128 -7.14 -6.87 7.05
N CYS A 129 -7.81 -5.91 6.41
CA CYS A 129 -8.56 -6.14 5.17
C CYS A 129 -7.65 -6.67 4.06
N TYR A 130 -6.45 -6.07 3.92
CA TYR A 130 -5.47 -6.49 2.93
C TYR A 130 -5.06 -7.95 3.10
N PHE A 131 -4.55 -8.33 4.28
CA PHE A 131 -4.04 -9.69 4.52
C PHE A 131 -5.14 -10.73 4.61
N ILE A 132 -6.27 -10.42 5.25
CA ILE A 132 -7.43 -11.34 5.30
C ILE A 132 -7.99 -11.55 3.90
N GLY A 133 -8.15 -10.48 3.12
CA GLY A 133 -8.61 -10.56 1.73
C GLY A 133 -7.67 -11.40 0.86
N MET A 134 -6.37 -11.13 0.94
CA MET A 134 -5.34 -11.90 0.21
C MET A 134 -5.41 -13.39 0.58
N GLY A 135 -5.45 -13.72 1.86
CA GLY A 135 -5.53 -15.10 2.33
C GLY A 135 -6.82 -15.81 1.88
N ARG A 136 -7.96 -15.12 1.93
CA ARG A 136 -9.26 -15.69 1.51
C ARG A 136 -9.37 -15.86 0.01
N LYS A 137 -8.77 -14.96 -0.77
CA LYS A 137 -8.89 -14.96 -2.23
C LYS A 137 -7.84 -15.84 -2.89
N CYS A 138 -6.58 -15.68 -2.49
CA CYS A 138 -5.43 -16.35 -3.11
C CYS A 138 -5.06 -17.65 -2.39
N GLY A 139 -5.39 -17.82 -1.11
CA GLY A 139 -4.94 -18.97 -0.31
C GLY A 139 -5.49 -20.34 -0.72
N SER A 140 -6.42 -20.41 -1.68
CA SER A 140 -6.86 -21.70 -2.26
C SER A 140 -5.81 -22.30 -3.20
N ASP A 141 -5.02 -21.45 -3.86
CA ASP A 141 -3.89 -21.85 -4.68
C ASP A 141 -2.60 -21.64 -3.89
N SER A 142 -1.98 -22.73 -3.46
CA SER A 142 -0.81 -22.69 -2.58
C SER A 142 0.39 -22.04 -3.26
N GLU A 143 0.64 -22.35 -4.54
CA GLU A 143 1.77 -21.85 -5.30
C GLU A 143 1.60 -20.38 -5.64
N TYR A 144 0.42 -20.01 -6.15
CA TYR A 144 0.10 -18.62 -6.45
C TYR A 144 0.15 -17.74 -5.20
N TYR A 145 -0.41 -18.20 -4.07
CA TYR A 145 -0.34 -17.45 -2.83
C TYR A 145 1.11 -17.32 -2.32
N LYS A 146 1.95 -18.36 -2.49
CA LYS A 146 3.39 -18.27 -2.14
C LYS A 146 4.11 -17.25 -3.02
N LYS A 147 3.79 -17.21 -4.33
CA LYS A 147 4.31 -16.22 -5.28
C LYS A 147 3.94 -14.79 -4.86
N ILE A 148 2.67 -14.53 -4.52
CA ILE A 148 2.23 -13.21 -4.06
C ILE A 148 2.98 -12.78 -2.80
N LEU A 149 3.06 -13.65 -1.79
CA LEU A 149 3.76 -13.34 -0.53
C LEU A 149 5.24 -13.05 -0.78
N LYS A 150 5.89 -13.83 -1.65
CA LYS A 150 7.28 -13.60 -2.04
C LYS A 150 7.47 -12.26 -2.76
N ASN A 151 6.64 -11.96 -3.76
CA ASN A 151 6.69 -10.67 -4.48
C ASN A 151 6.53 -9.47 -3.54
N ASN A 152 5.59 -9.56 -2.59
CA ASN A 152 5.39 -8.52 -1.58
C ASN A 152 6.58 -8.40 -0.63
N LEU A 153 7.15 -9.53 -0.19
CA LEU A 153 8.32 -9.54 0.69
C LEU A 153 9.56 -8.93 -0.01
N ASP A 154 9.81 -9.30 -1.26
CA ASP A 154 10.94 -8.83 -2.05
C ASP A 154 10.83 -7.32 -2.31
N PHE A 155 9.61 -6.82 -2.59
CA PHE A 155 9.35 -5.38 -2.66
C PHE A 155 9.66 -4.67 -1.34
N LEU A 156 9.22 -5.22 -0.20
CA LEU A 156 9.46 -4.59 1.11
C LEU A 156 10.95 -4.57 1.48
N LYS A 157 11.70 -5.63 1.16
CA LYS A 157 13.16 -5.64 1.33
C LYS A 157 13.82 -4.54 0.50
N LEU A 158 13.39 -4.39 -0.75
CA LEU A 158 13.88 -3.35 -1.64
C LEU A 158 13.48 -1.96 -1.13
N SER A 159 12.25 -1.80 -0.63
CA SER A 159 11.75 -0.52 -0.15
C SER A 159 12.50 -0.06 1.10
N PHE A 160 13.00 -0.94 1.98
CA PHE A 160 13.81 -0.55 3.14
C PHE A 160 15.27 -0.24 2.83
N LEU A 161 15.78 -0.62 1.65
CA LEU A 161 17.19 -0.50 1.32
C LEU A 161 17.68 0.96 1.30
N PRO A 162 16.99 1.91 0.65
CA PRO A 162 17.38 3.32 0.67
C PRO A 162 17.40 3.92 2.08
N MET A 163 16.42 3.60 2.92
CA MET A 163 16.36 4.13 4.30
C MET A 163 17.44 3.53 5.19
N THR A 164 17.66 2.22 5.10
CA THR A 164 18.75 1.57 5.83
C THR A 164 20.09 2.19 5.45
N PHE A 165 20.32 2.43 4.16
CA PHE A 165 21.52 3.09 3.67
C PHE A 165 21.68 4.51 4.24
N LEU A 166 20.63 5.33 4.22
CA LEU A 166 20.65 6.67 4.82
C LEU A 166 20.95 6.60 6.32
N ILE A 167 20.29 5.71 7.06
CA ILE A 167 20.53 5.51 8.50
C ILE A 167 21.98 5.10 8.75
N THR A 168 22.57 4.23 7.92
CA THR A 168 23.99 3.86 8.03
C THR A 168 24.91 5.05 7.77
N ILE A 169 24.66 5.85 6.74
CA ILE A 169 25.46 7.07 6.47
C ILE A 169 25.37 8.05 7.63
N PHE A 170 24.16 8.37 8.10
CA PHE A 170 23.98 9.28 9.22
C PHE A 170 24.61 8.73 10.51
N GLY A 171 24.45 7.44 10.79
CA GLY A 171 25.10 6.78 11.93
C GLY A 171 26.63 6.87 11.87
N PHE A 172 27.23 6.67 10.70
CA PHE A 172 28.66 6.82 10.49
C PHE A 172 29.10 8.28 10.66
N ALA A 173 28.37 9.23 10.06
CA ALA A 173 28.66 10.66 10.17
C ALA A 173 28.62 11.13 11.63
N PHE A 174 27.62 10.71 12.41
CA PHE A 174 27.53 11.00 13.84
C PHE A 174 28.66 10.36 14.65
N THR A 175 29.06 9.14 14.29
CA THR A 175 30.20 8.47 14.95
C THR A 175 31.51 9.22 14.70
N VAL A 176 31.76 9.68 13.47
CA VAL A 176 32.98 10.41 13.10
C VAL A 176 33.00 11.82 13.70
N THR A 177 31.88 12.52 13.68
CA THR A 177 31.80 13.92 14.15
C THR A 177 31.59 14.03 15.66
N GLY A 178 31.23 12.94 16.35
CA GLY A 178 30.87 12.94 17.76
C GLY A 178 29.52 13.59 18.06
N PHE A 179 28.75 13.99 17.04
CA PHE A 179 27.42 14.58 17.18
C PHE A 179 26.41 13.54 17.69
N LYS A 180 25.58 13.92 18.67
CA LYS A 180 24.43 13.10 19.06
C LYS A 180 23.18 13.58 18.33
N ILE A 181 22.28 12.64 18.02
CA ILE A 181 20.97 12.94 17.39
C ILE A 181 20.14 13.91 18.24
N GLN A 182 20.32 13.88 19.57
CA GLN A 182 19.63 14.77 20.50
C GLN A 182 20.05 16.24 20.36
N ASP A 183 21.24 16.49 19.81
CA ASP A 183 21.77 17.85 19.59
C ASP A 183 21.31 18.42 18.24
N LEU A 184 20.55 17.63 17.46
CA LEU A 184 20.06 18.02 16.14
C LEU A 184 18.88 19.00 16.29
N HIS A 185 19.18 20.29 16.34
CA HIS A 185 18.16 21.33 16.33
C HIS A 185 17.63 21.54 14.90
N ILE A 186 16.50 20.93 14.59
CA ILE A 186 15.83 21.13 13.30
C ILE A 186 15.13 22.50 13.35
N ASP A 187 15.71 23.49 12.67
CA ASP A 187 15.06 24.79 12.49
C ASP A 187 13.87 24.67 11.53
N THR A 188 12.67 24.60 12.11
CA THR A 188 11.42 24.49 11.37
C THR A 188 11.15 25.72 10.51
N ASN A 189 11.67 26.90 10.87
CA ASN A 189 11.49 28.12 10.09
C ASN A 189 12.33 28.06 8.81
N TYR A 190 13.55 27.53 8.88
CA TYR A 190 14.37 27.30 7.70
C TYR A 190 13.70 26.34 6.71
N ILE A 191 13.13 25.24 7.22
CA ILE A 191 12.38 24.28 6.40
C ILE A 191 11.15 24.95 5.77
N GLN A 192 10.36 25.67 6.57
CA GLN A 192 9.16 26.37 6.10
C GLN A 192 9.49 27.40 5.02
N ASN A 193 10.54 28.20 5.21
CA ASN A 193 10.96 29.21 4.24
C ASN A 193 11.47 28.55 2.95
N THR A 194 12.17 27.42 3.05
CA THR A 194 12.64 26.66 1.89
C THR A 194 11.46 26.09 1.09
N ILE A 195 10.46 25.50 1.76
CA ILE A 195 9.25 24.99 1.12
C ILE A 195 8.44 26.13 0.50
N SER A 196 8.29 27.26 1.21
CA SER A 196 7.52 28.41 0.73
C SER A 196 8.14 29.02 -0.53
N GLY A 197 9.47 29.18 -0.56
CA GLY A 197 10.18 29.66 -1.76
C GLY A 197 10.12 28.70 -2.96
N MET A 198 9.92 27.39 -2.72
CA MET A 198 9.67 26.40 -3.77
C MET A 198 8.25 26.47 -4.33
N VAL A 199 7.27 26.83 -3.51
CA VAL A 199 5.84 26.93 -3.88
C VAL A 199 5.50 28.32 -4.46
N GLU A 200 6.28 29.34 -4.19
CA GLU A 200 6.11 30.67 -4.79
C GLU A 200 6.44 30.65 -6.30
N PHE A 201 5.39 30.87 -7.10
CA PHE A 201 5.48 31.17 -8.51
C PHE A 201 5.24 32.68 -8.69
N ASN A 202 6.27 33.42 -9.08
CA ASN A 202 6.15 34.84 -9.41
C ASN A 202 5.90 35.01 -10.91
N ASP A 203 5.26 36.11 -11.33
CA ASP A 203 4.94 36.42 -12.74
C ASP A 203 6.18 36.49 -13.64
N ASN A 204 7.36 36.72 -13.05
CA ASN A 204 8.66 36.77 -13.74
C ASN A 204 9.43 35.44 -13.72
N THR A 205 8.84 34.34 -13.25
CA THR A 205 9.55 33.05 -13.16
C THR A 205 9.60 32.40 -14.55
N ASP A 206 10.81 32.17 -15.06
CA ASP A 206 10.98 31.47 -16.34
C ASP A 206 10.30 30.10 -16.32
N VAL A 207 9.67 29.72 -17.45
CA VAL A 207 8.94 28.45 -17.57
C VAL A 207 9.83 27.24 -17.27
N VAL A 208 11.12 27.32 -17.58
CA VAL A 208 12.11 26.27 -17.24
C VAL A 208 12.26 26.13 -15.72
N ILE A 209 12.36 27.25 -15.00
CA ILE A 209 12.44 27.27 -13.53
C ILE A 209 11.15 26.73 -12.92
N MET A 210 9.99 27.06 -13.50
CA MET A 210 8.69 26.52 -13.08
C MET A 210 8.63 24.99 -13.22
N VAL A 211 9.09 24.43 -14.33
CA VAL A 211 9.14 22.96 -14.54
C VAL A 211 10.10 22.29 -13.56
N ILE A 212 11.27 22.89 -13.28
CA ILE A 212 12.22 22.36 -12.29
C ILE A 212 11.63 22.38 -10.88
N LYS A 213 11.04 23.51 -10.46
CA LYS A 213 10.36 23.61 -9.16
C LYS A 213 9.26 22.55 -9.01
N LEU A 214 8.50 22.31 -10.07
CA LEU A 214 7.46 21.28 -10.08
C LEU A 214 8.06 19.88 -9.87
N ILE A 215 9.05 19.48 -10.67
CA ILE A 215 9.71 18.17 -10.53
C ILE A 215 10.23 17.98 -9.10
N LEU A 216 10.83 19.03 -8.52
CA LEU A 216 11.37 18.99 -7.18
C LEU A 216 10.27 18.79 -6.11
N ILE A 217 9.16 19.54 -6.21
CA ILE A 217 7.98 19.34 -5.35
C ILE A 217 7.44 17.92 -5.49
N SER A 218 7.39 17.37 -6.70
CA SER A 218 6.94 16.00 -6.96
C SER A 218 7.82 14.96 -6.28
N ILE A 219 9.14 15.12 -6.35
CA ILE A 219 10.10 14.24 -5.68
C ILE A 219 9.93 14.33 -4.16
N ILE A 220 9.79 15.55 -3.61
CA ILE A 220 9.56 15.78 -2.18
C ILE A 220 8.26 15.10 -1.73
N LEU A 221 7.17 15.26 -2.49
CA LEU A 221 5.88 14.62 -2.18
C LEU A 221 5.99 13.10 -2.20
N LEU A 222 6.64 12.51 -3.20
CA LEU A 222 6.86 11.07 -3.28
C LEU A 222 7.71 10.56 -2.12
N ALA A 223 8.78 11.28 -1.76
CA ALA A 223 9.61 10.95 -0.60
C ALA A 223 8.81 11.01 0.70
N LEU A 224 7.95 12.02 0.87
CA LEU A 224 7.11 12.18 2.05
C LEU A 224 6.06 11.05 2.16
N LEU A 225 5.38 10.71 1.06
CA LEU A 225 4.46 9.57 1.02
C LEU A 225 5.16 8.26 1.38
N TYR A 226 6.37 8.06 0.85
CA TYR A 226 7.20 6.91 1.17
C TYR A 226 7.56 6.87 2.67
N ILE A 227 8.07 7.97 3.26
CA ILE A 227 8.45 8.04 4.68
C ILE A 227 7.23 7.76 5.58
N ILE A 228 6.09 8.39 5.30
CA ILE A 228 4.86 8.20 6.10
C ILE A 228 4.36 6.75 6.03
N SER A 229 4.62 6.05 4.92
CA SER A 229 4.21 4.66 4.74
C SER A 229 5.14 3.62 5.41
N LEU A 230 6.33 4.02 5.90
CA LEU A 230 7.30 3.09 6.51
C LEU A 230 6.74 2.25 7.66
N PRO A 231 5.94 2.78 8.60
CA PRO A 231 5.36 1.97 9.68
C PRO A 231 4.48 0.84 9.15
N ILE A 232 3.69 1.12 8.12
CA ILE A 232 2.81 0.14 7.46
C ILE A 232 3.66 -0.91 6.74
N GLN A 233 4.67 -0.49 5.99
CA GLN A 233 5.63 -1.39 5.35
C GLN A 233 6.26 -2.35 6.35
N LEU A 234 6.70 -1.85 7.51
CA LEU A 234 7.36 -2.66 8.55
C LEU A 234 6.41 -3.70 9.16
N ILE A 235 5.18 -3.29 9.49
CA ILE A 235 4.16 -4.20 10.00
C ILE A 235 3.82 -5.25 8.94
N SER A 236 3.66 -4.84 7.69
CA SER A 236 3.40 -5.76 6.59
C SER A 236 4.53 -6.78 6.39
N TYR A 237 5.78 -6.35 6.49
CA TYR A 237 6.94 -7.22 6.41
C TYR A 237 6.88 -8.31 7.50
N PHE A 238 6.64 -7.89 8.74
CA PHE A 238 6.47 -8.81 9.86
C PHE A 238 5.32 -9.79 9.64
N VAL A 239 4.13 -9.31 9.25
CA VAL A 239 2.96 -10.16 9.02
C VAL A 239 3.22 -11.18 7.90
N ILE A 240 3.89 -10.80 6.80
CA ILE A 240 4.22 -11.73 5.72
C ILE A 240 5.15 -12.84 6.21
N LEU A 241 6.18 -12.50 6.99
CA LEU A 241 7.08 -13.49 7.58
C LEU A 241 6.34 -14.47 8.49
N VAL A 242 5.46 -13.94 9.34
CA VAL A 242 4.60 -14.77 10.21
C VAL A 242 3.73 -15.71 9.38
N ILE A 243 3.07 -15.22 8.33
CA ILE A 243 2.26 -16.04 7.43
C ILE A 243 3.09 -17.13 6.76
N GLN A 244 4.27 -16.80 6.22
CA GLN A 244 5.16 -17.76 5.58
C GLN A 244 5.61 -18.84 6.56
N TYR A 245 6.02 -18.44 7.77
CA TYR A 245 6.43 -19.35 8.82
C TYR A 245 5.32 -20.34 9.21
N PHE A 246 4.10 -19.83 9.46
CA PHE A 246 2.97 -20.69 9.77
C PHE A 246 2.58 -21.62 8.62
N ARG A 247 2.79 -21.22 7.36
CA ARG A 247 2.53 -22.10 6.22
C ARG A 247 3.56 -23.22 6.08
N GLU A 248 4.82 -22.92 6.36
CA GLU A 248 5.91 -23.90 6.22
C GLU A 248 5.96 -24.87 7.42
N HIS A 249 5.69 -24.38 8.64
CA HIS A 249 5.86 -25.16 9.86
C HIS A 249 4.57 -25.41 10.66
N GLY A 250 3.45 -24.75 10.33
CA GLY A 250 2.23 -24.79 11.13
C GLY A 250 1.61 -26.17 11.28
N ASN A 251 1.71 -27.03 10.26
CA ASN A 251 1.24 -28.41 10.36
C ASN A 251 2.00 -29.20 11.42
N SER A 252 3.33 -29.02 11.51
CA SER A 252 4.16 -29.67 12.52
C SER A 252 3.78 -29.22 13.93
N TYR A 253 3.54 -27.92 14.12
CA TYR A 253 3.05 -27.38 15.40
C TYR A 253 1.67 -27.93 15.77
N PHE A 254 0.76 -28.03 14.81
CA PHE A 254 -0.57 -28.56 15.05
C PHE A 254 -0.57 -30.04 15.43
N ILE A 255 0.30 -30.83 14.79
CA ILE A 255 0.53 -32.24 15.16
C ILE A 255 1.06 -32.34 16.59
N LEU A 256 2.03 -31.50 16.95
CA LEU A 256 2.61 -31.45 18.29
C LEU A 256 1.55 -31.09 19.35
N LEU A 257 0.73 -30.06 19.08
CA LEU A 257 -0.36 -29.63 19.95
C LEU A 257 -1.41 -30.72 20.15
N LYS A 258 -1.79 -31.43 19.08
CA LYS A 258 -2.70 -32.59 19.19
C LYS A 258 -2.12 -33.68 20.08
N LYS A 259 -0.81 -33.95 19.97
CA LYS A 259 -0.12 -34.93 20.82
C LYS A 259 -0.15 -34.51 22.29
N TYR A 260 0.17 -33.26 22.62
CA TYR A 260 0.05 -32.76 23.99
C TYR A 260 -1.38 -32.81 24.52
N ALA A 261 -2.37 -32.38 23.73
CA ALA A 261 -3.77 -32.46 24.11
C ALA A 261 -4.21 -33.90 24.40
N SER A 262 -3.71 -34.88 23.64
CA SER A 262 -4.00 -36.29 23.88
C SER A 262 -3.40 -36.81 25.20
N ILE A 263 -2.18 -36.37 25.56
CA ILE A 263 -1.51 -36.71 26.82
C ILE A 263 -2.26 -36.10 28.00
N VAL A 264 -2.62 -34.81 27.91
CA VAL A 264 -3.41 -34.12 28.95
C VAL A 264 -4.75 -34.82 29.15
N LYS A 265 -5.44 -35.19 28.07
CA LYS A 265 -6.70 -35.92 28.14
C LYS A 265 -6.56 -37.31 28.76
N TYR A 266 -5.43 -37.99 28.52
CA TYR A 266 -5.14 -39.28 29.15
C TYR A 266 -4.91 -39.14 30.67
N LEU A 267 -4.11 -38.16 31.09
CA LEU A 267 -3.84 -37.88 32.51
C LEU A 267 -5.10 -37.46 33.27
N LEU A 268 -5.94 -36.61 32.68
CA LEU A 268 -7.23 -36.20 33.25
C LEU A 268 -8.27 -37.34 33.35
N LYS A 269 -8.04 -38.47 32.66
CA LYS A 269 -8.94 -39.64 32.72
C LYS A 269 -8.49 -40.68 33.75
N GLN A 270 -7.28 -40.53 34.29
CA GLN A 270 -6.72 -41.35 35.37
C GLN A 270 -6.87 -40.69 36.75
N THR A 271 -7.36 -39.44 36.80
CA THR A 271 -7.82 -38.74 38.01
C THR A 271 -9.33 -38.84 38.11
#